data_AF-A0A1Q2HXL9-F1
#
_entry.id   AF-A0A1Q2HXL9-F1
#
_cell.length_a   1.000
_cell.length_b   1.000
_cell.length_c   1.000
_cell.angle_alpha   90.00
_cell.angle_beta   90.00
_cell.angle_gamma   90.00
#
_symmetry.space_group_name_H-M   'P 1'
#
loop_
_entity.id
_entity.type
_entity.pdbx_description
1 polymer ?
#
loop_
_entity_poly.entity_id
_entity_poly.type
_entity_poly.pdbx_seq_one_letter_code
_entity_poly.pdbx_strand_id
1 'polypeptide(L)'
;MSMRLPQLPLPIEQIIAGIVGLLTVIGLIVGLNAGTGSGSSDKSSSTATTVTSTPVTSTTPTTEPGTGTGPASRDSDITPNRSIKQAQETAWSKWEKVEGSNAVRIFYTTGTPECYGQYADVEETDTEVKVRLYSGALPNAPEACIAIALEGSMVVPLKAPLGDRKVVQVAKP
;
A
#
# COMPACT_ATOMS: atom_id res chain seq x y z
N MET A 1 -22.11 -46.47 -4.28
CA MET A 1 -21.99 -45.21 -5.03
C MET A 1 -20.97 -44.32 -4.32
N SER A 2 -19.73 -44.24 -4.83
CA SER A 2 -18.67 -43.40 -4.28
C SER A 2 -18.60 -42.11 -5.10
N MET A 3 -19.01 -40.98 -4.50
CA MET A 3 -18.87 -39.66 -5.11
C MET A 3 -17.44 -39.17 -4.88
N ARG A 4 -16.73 -38.96 -6.00
CA ARG A 4 -15.36 -38.45 -6.04
C ARG A 4 -15.42 -36.91 -6.02
N LEU A 5 -14.76 -36.31 -5.04
CA LEU A 5 -14.63 -34.86 -4.87
C LEU A 5 -13.73 -34.26 -5.99
N PRO A 6 -14.06 -33.10 -6.59
CA PRO A 6 -13.19 -32.44 -7.54
C PRO A 6 -11.97 -31.81 -6.83
N GLN A 7 -10.77 -32.16 -7.29
CA GLN A 7 -9.51 -31.59 -6.85
C GLN A 7 -9.33 -30.17 -7.46
N LEU A 8 -9.15 -29.17 -6.60
CA LEU A 8 -8.64 -27.85 -6.99
C LEU A 8 -7.12 -27.94 -7.21
N PRO A 9 -6.57 -27.39 -8.30
CA PRO A 9 -5.13 -27.28 -8.48
C PRO A 9 -4.60 -25.98 -7.85
N LEU A 10 -3.61 -26.10 -6.94
CA LEU A 10 -2.53 -25.12 -6.78
C LEU A 10 -1.22 -25.89 -6.93
N PRO A 11 -0.24 -25.35 -7.69
CA PRO A 11 0.86 -24.67 -7.02
C PRO A 11 1.35 -23.37 -7.72
N ILE A 12 1.60 -22.37 -6.88
CA ILE A 12 2.11 -21.02 -7.18
C ILE A 12 3.65 -21.05 -7.20
N GLU A 13 4.25 -21.68 -8.22
CA GLU A 13 5.71 -21.93 -8.23
C GLU A 13 6.41 -21.61 -9.56
N GLN A 14 5.94 -20.64 -10.36
CA GLN A 14 6.67 -20.19 -11.56
C GLN A 14 6.52 -18.69 -11.91
N ILE A 15 7.11 -17.79 -11.12
CA ILE A 15 7.31 -16.37 -11.52
C ILE A 15 8.79 -15.92 -11.46
N ILE A 16 9.76 -16.78 -11.11
CA ILE A 16 11.18 -16.37 -10.94
C ILE A 16 12.07 -16.81 -12.11
N ALA A 17 11.65 -16.60 -13.36
CA ALA A 17 12.43 -17.00 -14.55
C ALA A 17 12.47 -15.92 -15.64
N GLY A 18 13.09 -14.76 -15.36
CA GLY A 18 13.26 -13.68 -16.35
C GLY A 18 14.53 -12.83 -16.25
N ILE A 19 15.52 -13.20 -15.42
CA ILE A 19 16.76 -12.40 -15.25
C ILE A 19 17.97 -12.99 -16.02
N VAL A 20 17.84 -14.18 -16.62
CA VAL A 20 18.95 -14.84 -17.33
C VAL A 20 18.77 -14.70 -18.85
N GLY A 21 19.05 -13.52 -19.40
CA GLY A 21 18.80 -13.25 -20.82
C GLY A 21 19.63 -12.15 -21.51
N LEU A 22 20.72 -11.67 -20.92
CA LEU A 22 21.55 -10.63 -21.56
C LEU A 22 23.05 -10.85 -21.32
N LEU A 23 23.59 -11.98 -21.76
CA LEU A 23 25.01 -12.31 -21.59
C LEU A 23 25.69 -12.90 -22.83
N THR A 24 25.25 -12.55 -24.02
CA THR A 24 25.98 -12.91 -25.24
C THR A 24 25.99 -11.76 -26.23
N VAL A 25 27.17 -11.17 -26.40
CA VAL A 25 27.79 -10.71 -27.66
C VAL A 25 28.78 -9.60 -27.28
N ILE A 26 30.08 -9.94 -27.26
CA ILE A 26 31.15 -9.11 -27.84
C ILE A 26 32.23 -10.11 -28.26
N GLY A 27 32.31 -10.31 -29.58
CA GLY A 27 33.28 -11.17 -30.24
C GLY A 27 34.62 -10.47 -30.48
N LEU A 28 35.66 -11.31 -30.55
CA LEU A 28 37.05 -11.04 -30.87
C LEU A 28 37.27 -10.16 -32.11
N ILE A 29 38.23 -9.24 -32.04
CA ILE A 29 39.10 -8.91 -33.19
C ILE A 29 40.55 -8.88 -32.70
N VAL A 30 41.36 -9.78 -33.25
CA VAL A 30 42.81 -9.95 -33.06
C VAL A 30 43.55 -9.19 -34.18
N GLY A 31 44.62 -8.49 -33.84
CA GLY A 31 45.55 -7.90 -34.81
C GLY A 31 46.92 -7.58 -34.21
N LEU A 32 47.95 -8.33 -34.61
CA LEU A 32 49.36 -8.25 -34.22
C LEU A 32 50.13 -7.13 -34.97
N ASN A 33 51.06 -6.43 -34.30
CA ASN A 33 52.44 -6.28 -34.81
C ASN A 33 53.47 -5.77 -33.77
N ALA A 34 54.72 -6.17 -34.01
CA ALA A 34 55.87 -6.28 -33.10
C ALA A 34 56.57 -4.96 -32.67
N GLY A 35 57.19 -4.97 -31.47
CA GLY A 35 58.17 -3.96 -31.05
C GLY A 35 58.53 -4.02 -29.55
N THR A 36 59.81 -4.18 -29.24
CA THR A 36 60.50 -4.40 -27.95
C THR A 36 60.33 -3.33 -26.86
N GLY A 37 60.16 -3.74 -25.59
CA GLY A 37 60.31 -2.87 -24.40
C GLY A 37 59.88 -3.51 -23.06
N SER A 38 60.72 -3.37 -22.03
CA SER A 38 60.68 -4.05 -20.73
C SER A 38 59.65 -3.54 -19.71
N GLY A 39 59.10 -4.47 -18.90
CA GLY A 39 59.03 -4.34 -17.43
C GLY A 39 57.79 -3.72 -16.75
N SER A 40 56.97 -4.62 -16.18
CA SER A 40 56.17 -4.52 -14.93
C SER A 40 54.87 -3.68 -14.86
N SER A 41 53.79 -4.41 -14.55
CA SER A 41 52.38 -4.08 -14.21
C SER A 41 52.24 -3.02 -13.09
N ASP A 42 51.20 -2.19 -12.99
CA ASP A 42 49.77 -2.54 -12.93
C ASP A 42 48.82 -1.45 -13.50
N LYS A 43 47.84 -1.96 -14.27
CA LYS A 43 46.41 -1.60 -14.45
C LYS A 43 45.97 -0.13 -14.70
N SER A 44 45.63 0.08 -15.97
CA SER A 44 44.44 0.77 -16.52
C SER A 44 44.00 2.13 -15.96
N SER A 45 44.42 3.16 -16.69
CA SER A 45 43.58 4.14 -17.42
C SER A 45 42.06 3.89 -17.39
N SER A 46 41.26 4.93 -17.12
CA SER A 46 40.63 5.68 -18.21
C SER A 46 39.87 6.93 -17.77
N THR A 47 40.13 7.96 -18.55
CA THR A 47 39.48 9.26 -18.65
C THR A 47 37.97 9.16 -18.87
N ALA A 48 37.27 10.00 -18.09
CA ALA A 48 35.97 10.67 -18.30
C ALA A 48 34.93 10.08 -19.26
N THR A 49 33.73 9.84 -18.71
CA THR A 49 32.48 10.40 -19.23
C THR A 49 31.53 10.70 -18.08
N THR A 50 31.30 11.98 -17.79
CA THR A 50 30.21 12.42 -16.91
C THR A 50 28.89 12.09 -17.59
N VAL A 51 28.18 11.08 -17.11
CA VAL A 51 26.79 10.83 -17.48
C VAL A 51 25.92 11.48 -16.41
N THR A 52 25.42 12.67 -16.74
CA THR A 52 24.36 13.34 -15.96
C THR A 52 23.17 12.41 -15.88
N SER A 53 22.97 11.80 -14.71
CA SER A 53 21.79 11.00 -14.41
C SER A 53 20.67 11.98 -14.08
N THR A 54 19.80 12.27 -15.04
CA THR A 54 18.50 12.87 -14.71
C THR A 54 17.76 11.92 -13.78
N PRO A 55 17.29 12.35 -12.60
CA PRO A 55 16.41 11.50 -11.82
C PRO A 55 15.14 11.28 -12.63
N VAL A 56 14.91 10.05 -13.06
CA VAL A 56 13.59 9.62 -13.48
C VAL A 56 12.70 9.70 -12.26
N THR A 57 11.88 10.75 -12.19
CA THR A 57 10.74 10.79 -11.27
C THR A 57 9.91 9.54 -11.56
N SER A 58 10.05 8.55 -10.69
CA SER A 58 9.16 7.40 -10.66
C SER A 58 7.78 7.94 -10.30
N THR A 59 6.97 8.25 -11.30
CA THR A 59 5.53 8.46 -11.12
C THR A 59 4.91 7.10 -10.89
N THR A 60 5.11 6.56 -9.69
CA THR A 60 4.20 5.54 -9.16
C THR A 60 2.82 6.16 -9.24
N PRO A 61 1.85 5.59 -9.97
CA PRO A 61 0.49 6.08 -9.92
C PRO A 61 0.02 5.96 -8.47
N THR A 62 -0.11 7.10 -7.78
CA THR A 62 -0.84 7.17 -6.53
C THR A 62 -2.29 7.00 -6.92
N THR A 63 -2.76 5.75 -6.94
CA THR A 63 -4.17 5.43 -7.09
C THR A 63 -4.89 6.08 -5.91
N GLU A 64 -5.57 7.21 -6.15
CA GLU A 64 -6.48 7.83 -5.19
C GLU A 64 -7.63 6.84 -4.93
N PRO A 65 -7.70 6.22 -3.74
CA PRO A 65 -8.67 5.16 -3.54
C PRO A 65 -9.98 5.78 -3.05
N GLY A 66 -10.89 6.09 -3.99
CA GLY A 66 -12.25 6.52 -3.67
C GLY A 66 -12.78 7.61 -4.58
N THR A 67 -13.66 7.27 -5.51
CA THR A 67 -14.35 8.28 -6.33
C THR A 67 -15.86 8.02 -6.46
N GLY A 68 -16.37 7.05 -5.69
CA GLY A 68 -17.79 6.68 -5.68
C GLY A 68 -18.59 7.41 -4.61
N THR A 69 -19.90 7.52 -4.85
CA THR A 69 -20.88 7.82 -3.80
C THR A 69 -21.53 6.49 -3.40
N GLY A 70 -21.54 6.18 -2.11
CA GLY A 70 -22.22 5.01 -1.56
C GLY A 70 -23.48 5.38 -0.78
N PRO A 71 -24.27 4.38 -0.38
CA PRO A 71 -25.55 4.61 0.29
C PRO A 71 -25.39 5.33 1.63
N ALA A 72 -26.48 5.95 2.09
CA ALA A 72 -26.54 6.67 3.35
C ALA A 72 -26.16 5.79 4.57
N SER A 73 -26.52 4.51 4.55
CA SER A 73 -26.23 3.57 5.64
C SER A 73 -25.79 2.20 5.14
N ARG A 74 -24.99 1.50 5.96
CA ARG A 74 -24.67 0.08 5.80
C ARG A 74 -24.68 -0.58 7.17
N ASP A 75 -25.24 -1.79 7.25
CA ASP A 75 -25.24 -2.57 8.51
C ASP A 75 -23.83 -2.98 8.94
N SER A 76 -22.88 -2.99 7.99
CA SER A 76 -21.47 -3.29 8.22
C SER A 76 -20.65 -2.11 8.77
N ASP A 77 -21.24 -0.90 8.87
CA ASP A 77 -20.53 0.27 9.36
C ASP A 77 -20.26 0.13 10.86
N ILE A 78 -18.98 0.06 11.22
CA ILE A 78 -18.50 -0.04 12.60
C ILE A 78 -18.66 1.32 13.27
N THR A 79 -19.30 1.31 14.44
CA THR A 79 -19.47 2.53 15.25
C THR A 79 -18.15 2.92 15.91
N PRO A 80 -17.75 4.21 15.86
CA PRO A 80 -16.53 4.68 16.50
C PRO A 80 -16.52 4.43 18.01
N ASN A 81 -15.41 3.94 18.56
CA ASN A 81 -15.18 3.77 19.99
C ASN A 81 -13.85 4.40 20.40
N ARG A 82 -13.91 5.55 21.07
CA ARG A 82 -12.72 6.27 21.57
C ARG A 82 -12.15 5.71 22.88
N SER A 83 -12.80 4.72 23.50
CA SER A 83 -12.33 4.11 24.75
C SER A 83 -11.31 3.00 24.55
N ILE A 84 -10.93 2.70 23.30
CA ILE A 84 -9.96 1.65 22.96
C ILE A 84 -8.63 1.84 23.71
N LYS A 85 -8.04 0.71 24.10
CA LYS A 85 -6.74 0.64 24.75
C LYS A 85 -5.65 0.55 23.71
N GLN A 86 -4.50 1.16 24.01
CA GLN A 86 -3.33 1.19 23.14
C GLN A 86 -3.68 1.63 21.71
N ALA A 87 -4.46 2.71 21.56
CA ALA A 87 -4.81 3.23 20.25
C ALA A 87 -3.55 3.53 19.41
N GLN A 88 -3.46 2.92 18.23
CA GLN A 88 -2.38 3.14 17.27
C GLN A 88 -3.00 3.69 15.97
N GLU A 89 -2.27 4.54 15.26
CA GLU A 89 -2.67 4.91 13.90
C GLU A 89 -2.65 3.68 12.99
N THR A 90 -3.67 3.55 12.15
CA THR A 90 -3.83 2.43 11.22
C THR A 90 -4.18 2.97 9.84
N ALA A 91 -3.69 2.31 8.80
CA ALA A 91 -4.07 2.64 7.43
C ALA A 91 -5.51 2.21 7.12
N TRP A 92 -6.23 3.06 6.40
CA TRP A 92 -7.40 2.70 5.62
C TRP A 92 -7.01 2.47 4.15
N SER A 93 -7.88 1.83 3.38
CA SER A 93 -7.58 1.36 2.02
C SER A 93 -8.32 2.14 0.94
N LYS A 94 -9.55 2.56 1.20
CA LYS A 94 -10.41 3.30 0.27
C LYS A 94 -11.40 4.16 1.03
N TRP A 95 -11.98 5.15 0.35
CA TRP A 95 -13.09 5.95 0.85
C TRP A 95 -14.21 6.09 -0.19
N GLU A 96 -15.39 6.49 0.26
CA GLU A 96 -16.49 6.92 -0.60
C GLU A 96 -17.24 8.09 0.04
N LYS A 97 -17.92 8.91 -0.77
CA LYS A 97 -18.87 9.89 -0.25
C LYS A 97 -20.12 9.18 0.25
N VAL A 98 -20.65 9.59 1.39
CA VAL A 98 -21.93 9.08 1.89
C VAL A 98 -23.07 9.90 1.29
N GLU A 99 -23.98 9.24 0.59
CA GLU A 99 -25.14 9.88 -0.04
C GLU A 99 -25.96 10.69 0.97
N GLY A 100 -26.39 11.88 0.56
CA GLY A 100 -27.29 12.73 1.36
C GLY A 100 -26.70 13.29 2.66
N SER A 101 -25.38 13.20 2.88
CA SER A 101 -24.76 13.67 4.13
C SER A 101 -23.41 14.36 3.92
N ASN A 102 -23.00 15.14 4.93
CA ASN A 102 -21.65 15.68 5.02
C ASN A 102 -20.75 14.65 5.70
N ALA A 103 -20.52 13.52 5.04
CA ALA A 103 -19.69 12.45 5.58
C ALA A 103 -18.95 11.71 4.46
N VAL A 104 -17.82 11.11 4.84
CA VAL A 104 -17.13 10.10 4.03
C VAL A 104 -17.18 8.78 4.77
N ARG A 105 -17.23 7.68 4.03
CA ARG A 105 -17.07 6.34 4.60
C ARG A 105 -15.68 5.85 4.23
N ILE A 106 -14.87 5.53 5.23
CA ILE A 106 -13.56 4.90 5.03
C ILE A 106 -13.69 3.40 5.20
N PHE A 107 -12.83 2.64 4.51
CA PHE A 107 -12.75 1.19 4.60
C PHE A 107 -11.35 0.79 5.00
N TYR A 108 -11.23 -0.22 5.85
CA TYR A 108 -9.97 -0.61 6.47
C TYR A 108 -10.00 -2.08 6.86
N THR A 109 -8.82 -2.62 7.16
CA THR A 109 -8.70 -3.97 7.74
C THR A 109 -8.77 -3.85 9.26
N THR A 110 -9.56 -4.70 9.90
CA THR A 110 -9.72 -4.77 11.36
C THR A 110 -9.70 -6.23 11.84
N GLY A 111 -9.64 -6.42 13.16
CA GLY A 111 -9.78 -7.74 13.78
C GLY A 111 -11.23 -8.06 14.12
N THR A 112 -11.44 -9.09 14.94
CA THR A 112 -12.77 -9.48 15.42
C THR A 112 -13.44 -8.34 16.21
N PRO A 113 -14.71 -7.99 15.92
CA PRO A 113 -15.37 -6.84 16.54
C PRO A 113 -15.53 -6.91 18.07
N GLU A 114 -15.52 -8.10 18.66
CA GLU A 114 -15.54 -8.28 20.12
C GLU A 114 -14.20 -7.96 20.81
N CYS A 115 -13.12 -7.83 20.03
CA CYS A 115 -11.76 -7.65 20.52
C CYS A 115 -11.20 -6.28 20.21
N TYR A 116 -11.54 -5.72 19.04
CA TYR A 116 -10.92 -4.52 18.52
C TYR A 116 -11.97 -3.44 18.24
N GLY A 117 -11.63 -2.20 18.57
CA GLY A 117 -12.43 -1.02 18.25
C GLY A 117 -11.63 0.01 17.47
N GLN A 118 -12.34 0.91 16.80
CA GLN A 118 -11.74 1.93 15.95
C GLN A 118 -12.38 3.29 16.21
N TYR A 119 -11.65 4.36 15.95
CA TYR A 119 -12.22 5.71 15.80
C TYR A 119 -11.40 6.51 14.79
N ALA A 120 -11.99 7.57 14.25
CA ALA A 120 -11.29 8.46 13.34
C ALA A 120 -11.25 9.90 13.86
N ASP A 121 -10.16 10.60 13.55
CA ASP A 121 -10.06 12.05 13.67
C ASP A 121 -9.99 12.69 12.28
N VAL A 122 -10.59 13.88 12.18
CA VAL A 122 -10.70 14.62 10.92
C VAL A 122 -10.13 16.01 11.09
N GLU A 123 -9.28 16.39 10.15
CA GLU A 123 -8.79 17.75 9.97
C GLU A 123 -9.25 18.25 8.61
N GLU A 124 -10.02 19.33 8.60
CA GLU A 124 -10.65 19.87 7.38
C GLU A 124 -10.04 21.22 7.03
N THR A 125 -9.75 21.40 5.75
CA THR A 125 -9.42 22.67 5.12
C THR A 125 -10.40 22.95 3.98
N ASP A 126 -10.20 24.07 3.28
CA ASP A 126 -10.99 24.42 2.09
C ASP A 126 -10.74 23.47 0.91
N THR A 127 -9.62 22.73 0.90
CA THR A 127 -9.20 21.87 -0.22
C THR A 127 -9.03 20.41 0.16
N GLU A 128 -8.92 20.08 1.44
CA GLU A 128 -8.62 18.73 1.91
C GLU A 128 -9.45 18.33 3.14
N VAL A 129 -9.70 17.03 3.23
CA VAL A 129 -10.23 16.33 4.40
C VAL A 129 -9.21 15.25 4.76
N LYS A 130 -8.43 15.49 5.81
CA LYS A 130 -7.43 14.54 6.30
C LYS A 130 -8.07 13.65 7.35
N VAL A 131 -8.07 12.34 7.11
CA VAL A 131 -8.65 11.34 8.00
C VAL A 131 -7.55 10.48 8.62
N ARG A 132 -7.43 10.54 9.95
CA ARG A 132 -6.60 9.65 10.77
C ARG A 132 -7.47 8.57 11.36
N LEU A 133 -7.14 7.30 11.12
CA LEU A 133 -7.82 6.16 11.71
C LEU A 133 -6.97 5.62 12.86
N TYR A 134 -7.62 5.32 13.99
CA TYR A 134 -7.01 4.68 15.14
C TYR A 134 -7.68 3.33 15.41
N SER A 135 -6.87 2.32 15.69
CA SER A 135 -7.32 0.99 16.08
C SER A 135 -6.67 0.56 17.39
N GLY A 136 -7.35 -0.28 18.16
CA GLY A 136 -6.84 -0.80 19.43
C GLY A 136 -7.78 -1.82 20.05
N ALA A 137 -7.38 -2.37 21.20
CA ALA A 137 -8.18 -3.35 21.92
C ALA A 137 -9.37 -2.68 22.61
N LEU A 138 -10.53 -3.35 22.65
CA LEU A 138 -11.66 -2.88 23.45
C LEU A 138 -11.36 -3.01 24.96
N PRO A 139 -11.88 -2.11 25.82
CA PRO A 139 -11.71 -2.22 27.28
C PRO A 139 -12.17 -3.55 27.87
N ASN A 140 -13.19 -4.15 27.27
CA ASN A 140 -13.82 -5.39 27.73
C ASN A 140 -13.54 -6.56 26.77
N ALA A 141 -12.47 -6.47 25.98
CA ALA A 141 -12.06 -7.57 25.10
C ALA A 141 -11.79 -8.84 25.94
N PRO A 142 -12.14 -10.03 25.44
CA PRO A 142 -11.77 -11.28 26.11
C PRO A 142 -10.24 -11.44 26.14
N GLU A 143 -9.75 -12.21 27.12
CA GLU A 143 -8.31 -12.54 27.25
C GLU A 143 -7.75 -13.26 26.00
N ALA A 144 -8.60 -14.00 25.29
CA ALA A 144 -8.26 -14.70 24.06
C ALA A 144 -9.14 -14.21 22.90
N CYS A 145 -8.48 -13.76 21.84
CA CYS A 145 -9.10 -13.29 20.61
C CYS A 145 -8.60 -14.12 19.43
N ILE A 146 -9.52 -14.50 18.52
CA ILE A 146 -9.11 -15.11 17.25
C ILE A 146 -8.35 -14.08 16.41
N ALA A 147 -7.26 -14.49 15.79
CA ALA A 147 -6.46 -13.64 14.91
C ALA A 147 -6.95 -13.76 13.47
N ILE A 148 -7.94 -12.95 13.09
CA ILE A 148 -8.48 -12.87 11.73
C ILE A 148 -8.47 -11.41 11.23
N ALA A 149 -8.26 -11.24 9.93
CA ALA A 149 -8.36 -9.94 9.27
C ALA A 149 -9.72 -9.83 8.58
N LEU A 150 -10.51 -8.83 8.98
CA LEU A 150 -11.83 -8.52 8.46
C LEU A 150 -11.80 -7.17 7.73
N GLU A 151 -12.59 -7.02 6.67
CA GLU A 151 -12.85 -5.70 6.09
C GLU A 151 -13.92 -4.99 6.93
N GLY A 152 -13.60 -3.80 7.42
CA GLY A 152 -14.50 -2.92 8.14
C GLY A 152 -14.71 -1.62 7.38
N SER A 153 -15.82 -0.95 7.68
CA SER A 153 -16.08 0.42 7.24
C SER A 153 -16.55 1.30 8.40
N MET A 154 -16.37 2.61 8.28
CA MET A 154 -16.84 3.58 9.27
C MET A 154 -17.27 4.87 8.56
N VAL A 155 -18.41 5.41 8.98
CA VAL A 155 -18.85 6.75 8.58
C VAL A 155 -18.14 7.79 9.43
N VAL A 156 -17.48 8.72 8.75
CA VAL A 156 -16.71 9.81 9.32
C VAL A 156 -17.42 11.13 9.00
N PRO A 157 -18.06 11.78 9.99
CA PRO A 157 -18.78 13.02 9.76
C PRO A 157 -17.82 14.17 9.51
N LEU A 158 -18.23 15.08 8.63
CA LEU A 158 -17.54 16.32 8.27
C LEU A 158 -18.34 17.52 8.77
N LYS A 159 -17.63 18.60 9.09
CA LYS A 159 -18.19 19.89 9.49
C LYS A 159 -18.77 20.66 8.30
N ALA A 160 -18.21 20.48 7.12
CA ALA A 160 -18.66 21.11 5.87
C ALA A 160 -18.91 20.05 4.78
N PRO A 161 -19.70 20.37 3.73
CA PRO A 161 -19.86 19.49 2.58
C PRO A 161 -18.51 19.10 1.96
N LEU A 162 -18.40 17.87 1.44
CA LEU A 162 -17.13 17.41 0.85
C LEU A 162 -16.73 18.26 -0.37
N GLY A 163 -17.67 18.57 -1.27
CA GLY A 163 -17.39 19.34 -2.49
C GLY A 163 -16.30 18.69 -3.34
N ASP A 164 -15.37 19.51 -3.84
CA ASP A 164 -14.19 19.08 -4.61
C ASP A 164 -12.96 18.83 -3.72
N ARG A 165 -13.14 18.80 -2.39
CA ARG A 165 -12.03 18.58 -1.45
C ARG A 165 -11.49 17.17 -1.58
N LYS A 166 -10.16 17.06 -1.55
CA LYS A 166 -9.47 15.76 -1.57
C LYS A 166 -9.57 15.08 -0.22
N VAL A 167 -9.87 13.79 -0.19
CA VAL A 167 -9.81 12.99 1.03
C VAL A 167 -8.46 12.32 1.12
N VAL A 168 -7.73 12.60 2.19
CA VAL A 168 -6.33 12.21 2.34
C VAL A 168 -6.16 11.36 3.58
N GLN A 169 -5.45 10.24 3.44
CA GLN A 169 -5.05 9.42 4.57
C GLN A 169 -3.89 10.07 5.32
N VAL A 170 -3.98 10.04 6.65
CA VAL A 170 -2.82 10.27 7.51
C VAL A 170 -2.66 9.03 8.38
N ALA A 171 -1.54 8.32 8.19
CA ALA A 171 -1.15 7.19 9.01
C ALA A 171 0.36 7.22 9.21
N LYS A 172 0.82 6.91 10.42
CA LYS A 172 2.23 6.72 10.72
C LYS A 172 2.79 5.51 9.92
N PRO A 173 3.97 5.65 9.28
CA PRO A 173 4.64 4.54 8.58
C PRO A 173 5.10 3.43 9.53
#